data_AF-A0A5C6Z9W5-F1
#
_entry.id   AF-A0A5C6Z9W5-F1
#
_cell.length_a   1.000
_cell.length_b   1.000
_cell.length_c   1.000
_cell.angle_alpha   90.00
_cell.angle_beta   90.00
_cell.angle_gamma   90.00
#
_symmetry.space_group_name_H-M   'P 1'
#
loop_
_entity.id
_entity.type
_entity.pdbx_description
1 polymer ?
#
loop_
_entity_poly.entity_id
_entity_poly.type
_entity_poly.pdbx_seq_one_letter_code
_entity_poly.pdbx_strand_id
1 'polypeptide(L)'
;MRKLLSIFILLTISFSSFAQEVELGTIFTIEFSNPERNMDFKIVAKNPYNKLIETNLNMDSIFPKRPKENQIVGVFANGKFGTKVSPILLLVSGMEDYLDYYLRIKIPSKNKFQKTSSISLFKGVKSIEHWPYQIEKIAFKKFKILPKQNIEIFQFKEKIDSTCIKNSAKTIEFGEKEFKAHLKLAISEFHNNKNFELGKMTEYENSINSEDVSLGHFWTLGEGIYPNEKGFKFGNPKSYRRIECPYFEGKSSYFYTKENKNIKVVSFNWETFKESNFGINPEIKNDVNEKFNEKFEYILKTVNSLLGNPIENITEESGQIKIRWKNQKGINAYLFNFGNYNEIRLYVYKE
;
A
#
# COMPACT_ATOMS: atom_id res chain seq x y z
N MET A 1 65.87 45.84 -27.83
CA MET A 1 64.99 45.66 -26.64
C MET A 1 63.58 45.33 -27.08
N ARG A 2 63.23 44.04 -27.17
CA ARG A 2 61.88 43.55 -27.47
C ARG A 2 61.22 43.14 -26.16
N LYS A 3 60.14 43.82 -25.75
CA LYS A 3 59.28 43.38 -24.65
C LYS A 3 58.25 42.40 -25.19
N LEU A 4 58.43 41.12 -24.87
CA LEU A 4 57.38 40.10 -24.98
C LEU A 4 56.38 40.33 -23.85
N LEU A 5 55.16 40.70 -24.20
CA LEU A 5 54.04 40.76 -23.27
C LEU A 5 53.39 39.37 -23.26
N SER A 6 53.76 38.54 -22.28
CA SER A 6 53.13 37.23 -22.06
C SER A 6 51.73 37.44 -21.49
N ILE A 7 50.72 37.23 -22.32
CA ILE A 7 49.32 37.12 -21.91
C ILE A 7 49.13 35.73 -21.30
N PHE A 8 49.07 35.67 -19.97
CA PHE A 8 48.71 34.46 -19.23
C PHE A 8 47.17 34.36 -19.21
N ILE A 9 46.60 33.56 -20.12
CA ILE A 9 45.19 33.17 -20.04
C ILE A 9 45.09 32.11 -18.93
N LEU A 10 44.70 32.53 -17.72
CA LEU A 10 44.21 31.60 -16.69
C LEU A 10 42.85 31.07 -17.16
N LEU A 11 42.88 29.93 -17.86
CA LEU A 11 41.68 29.14 -18.10
C LEU A 11 41.37 28.40 -16.80
N THR A 12 40.63 29.05 -15.90
CA THR A 12 40.00 28.38 -14.76
C THR A 12 38.93 27.45 -15.32
N ILE A 13 39.32 26.21 -15.62
CA ILE A 13 38.37 25.11 -15.86
C ILE A 13 37.65 24.89 -14.54
N SER A 14 36.56 25.62 -14.32
CA SER A 14 35.55 25.22 -13.36
C SER A 14 35.03 23.87 -13.83
N PHE A 15 35.50 22.78 -13.20
CA PHE A 15 34.94 21.45 -13.40
C PHE A 15 33.47 21.52 -12.98
N SER A 16 32.60 21.81 -13.93
CA SER A 16 31.17 21.55 -13.78
C SER A 16 31.04 20.08 -13.44
N SER A 17 30.49 19.77 -12.25
CA SER A 17 30.31 18.39 -11.81
C SER A 17 29.55 17.62 -12.89
N PHE A 18 30.29 16.74 -13.59
CA PHE A 18 29.72 15.92 -14.65
C PHE A 18 28.71 14.98 -14.01
N ALA A 19 27.51 14.90 -14.60
CA ALA A 19 26.51 13.95 -14.17
C ALA A 19 27.10 12.53 -14.27
N GLN A 20 26.87 11.72 -13.23
CA GLN A 20 27.38 10.35 -13.17
C GLN A 20 26.26 9.41 -13.64
N GLU A 21 26.49 8.74 -14.77
CA GLU A 21 25.50 7.89 -15.43
C GLU A 21 25.56 6.44 -14.96
N VAL A 22 24.43 5.72 -14.99
CA VAL A 22 24.34 4.28 -14.71
C VAL A 22 23.42 3.62 -15.74
N GLU A 23 23.90 2.56 -16.39
CA GLU A 23 23.12 1.72 -17.31
C GLU A 23 22.14 0.79 -16.58
N LEU A 24 21.00 0.49 -17.22
CA LEU A 24 20.10 -0.57 -16.78
C LEU A 24 20.84 -1.92 -16.67
N GLY A 25 20.57 -2.67 -15.61
CA GLY A 25 21.25 -3.93 -15.30
C GLY A 25 22.57 -3.73 -14.55
N THR A 26 22.66 -2.73 -13.67
CA THR A 26 23.89 -2.40 -12.94
C THR A 26 23.64 -2.31 -11.43
N ILE A 27 24.51 -2.94 -10.63
CA ILE A 27 24.69 -2.63 -9.22
C ILE A 27 25.88 -1.67 -9.07
N PHE A 28 25.72 -0.61 -8.29
CA PHE A 28 26.71 0.46 -8.21
C PHE A 28 26.86 1.00 -6.78
N THR A 29 27.97 1.70 -6.55
CA THR A 29 28.23 2.42 -5.29
C THR A 29 28.63 3.84 -5.61
N ILE A 30 27.89 4.79 -5.03
CA ILE A 30 28.22 6.20 -5.00
C ILE A 30 28.96 6.49 -3.69
N GLU A 31 30.03 7.25 -3.76
CA GLU A 31 30.80 7.69 -2.59
C GLU A 31 30.95 9.21 -2.60
N PHE A 32 30.72 9.82 -1.44
CA PHE A 32 30.86 11.25 -1.20
C PHE A 32 32.27 11.58 -0.70
N SER A 33 32.91 12.57 -1.32
CA SER A 33 34.27 12.99 -0.94
C SER A 33 34.28 14.02 0.20
N ASN A 34 33.25 14.87 0.29
CA ASN A 34 33.11 15.86 1.36
C ASN A 34 31.63 16.14 1.63
N PRO A 35 30.94 15.23 2.35
CA PRO A 35 29.50 15.30 2.56
C PRO A 35 29.07 16.54 3.35
N GLU A 36 29.91 17.05 4.25
CA GLU A 36 29.57 18.19 5.12
C GLU A 36 29.58 19.56 4.42
N ARG A 37 30.27 19.69 3.27
CA ARG A 37 30.46 20.98 2.60
C ARG A 37 29.76 21.09 1.23
N ASN A 38 30.09 20.19 0.31
CA ASN A 38 29.71 20.37 -1.10
C ASN A 38 28.96 19.16 -1.71
N MET A 39 28.77 18.07 -0.96
CA MET A 39 28.10 16.85 -1.43
C MET A 39 28.63 16.33 -2.78
N ASP A 40 29.92 16.59 -3.06
CA ASP A 40 30.59 16.09 -4.24
C ASP A 40 30.69 14.57 -4.17
N PHE A 41 30.34 13.91 -5.27
CA PHE A 41 30.19 12.47 -5.32
C PHE A 41 30.76 11.85 -6.60
N LYS A 42 31.12 10.58 -6.53
CA LYS A 42 31.55 9.76 -7.66
C LYS A 42 30.95 8.37 -7.56
N ILE A 43 30.72 7.73 -8.71
CA ILE A 43 30.43 6.29 -8.73
C ILE A 43 31.78 5.56 -8.65
N VAL A 44 32.04 4.90 -7.52
CA VAL A 44 33.31 4.21 -7.24
C VAL A 44 33.30 2.73 -7.58
N ALA A 45 32.10 2.16 -7.76
CA ALA A 45 31.94 0.78 -8.22
C ALA A 45 30.72 0.67 -9.15
N LYS A 46 30.86 -0.14 -10.20
CA LYS A 46 29.80 -0.59 -11.09
C LYS A 46 30.05 -2.05 -11.44
N ASN A 47 29.07 -2.91 -11.22
CA ASN A 47 29.12 -4.31 -11.62
C ASN A 47 27.82 -4.68 -12.35
N PRO A 48 27.87 -5.62 -13.30
CA PRO A 48 26.67 -6.14 -13.94
C PRO A 48 25.69 -6.75 -12.93
N TYR A 49 24.41 -6.51 -13.13
CA TYR A 49 23.31 -7.09 -12.37
C TYR A 49 22.25 -7.61 -13.35
N ASN A 50 22.33 -8.91 -13.66
CA ASN A 50 21.52 -9.54 -14.70
C ASN A 50 20.24 -10.21 -14.15
N LYS A 51 19.93 -10.00 -12.86
CA LYS A 51 18.76 -10.61 -12.22
C LYS A 51 17.53 -9.72 -12.39
N LEU A 52 16.37 -10.36 -12.54
CA LEU A 52 15.07 -9.70 -12.45
C LEU A 52 14.70 -9.53 -10.97
N ILE A 53 14.24 -8.35 -10.58
CA ILE A 53 13.83 -8.06 -9.19
C ILE A 53 12.35 -8.39 -9.03
N GLU A 54 12.02 -9.39 -8.22
CA GLU A 54 10.62 -9.74 -7.95
C GLU A 54 10.04 -8.94 -6.77
N THR A 55 8.77 -8.56 -6.82
CA THR A 55 8.11 -7.74 -5.77
C THR A 55 7.99 -8.42 -4.40
N ASN A 56 8.08 -9.75 -4.36
CA ASN A 56 8.05 -10.56 -3.15
C ASN A 56 9.47 -10.92 -2.64
N LEU A 57 10.52 -10.44 -3.31
CA LEU A 57 11.88 -10.81 -2.96
C LEU A 57 12.30 -10.11 -1.66
N ASN A 58 13.01 -10.85 -0.78
CA ASN A 58 13.66 -10.23 0.37
C ASN A 58 14.71 -9.23 -0.13
N MET A 59 14.42 -7.93 0.03
CA MET A 59 15.28 -6.85 -0.43
C MET A 59 16.67 -6.85 0.22
N ASP A 60 16.86 -7.52 1.36
CA ASP A 60 18.18 -7.70 1.98
C ASP A 60 19.09 -8.61 1.15
N SER A 61 18.52 -9.53 0.36
CA SER A 61 19.30 -10.42 -0.52
C SER A 61 19.87 -9.71 -1.75
N ILE A 62 19.32 -8.54 -2.10
CA ILE A 62 19.73 -7.74 -3.26
C ILE A 62 21.01 -6.96 -2.95
N PHE A 63 21.18 -6.53 -1.71
CA PHE A 63 22.31 -5.74 -1.25
C PHE A 63 23.27 -6.63 -0.44
N PRO A 64 24.31 -7.22 -1.07
CA PRO A 64 25.20 -8.15 -0.38
C PRO A 64 26.04 -7.49 0.72
N LYS A 65 26.13 -6.16 0.73
CA LYS A 65 26.87 -5.37 1.72
C LYS A 65 26.09 -4.10 2.06
N ARG A 66 26.11 -3.73 3.33
CA ARG A 66 25.58 -2.45 3.79
C ARG A 66 26.50 -1.31 3.32
N PRO A 67 25.94 -0.15 2.91
CA PRO A 67 26.74 1.03 2.56
C PRO A 67 27.53 1.54 3.78
N LYS A 68 28.72 2.11 3.52
CA LYS A 68 29.46 2.90 4.52
C LYS A 68 28.78 4.26 4.76
N GLU A 69 29.18 4.94 5.82
CA GLU A 69 28.60 6.23 6.24
C GLU A 69 28.63 7.33 5.17
N ASN A 70 29.57 7.27 4.22
CA ASN A 70 29.69 8.22 3.11
C ASN A 70 29.25 7.63 1.76
N GLN A 71 28.47 6.56 1.76
CA GLN A 71 28.12 5.82 0.54
C GLN A 71 26.62 5.64 0.35
N ILE A 72 26.24 5.51 -0.92
CA ILE A 72 24.95 4.98 -1.34
C ILE A 72 25.23 3.75 -2.20
N VAL A 73 24.59 2.62 -1.90
CA VAL A 73 24.59 1.44 -2.77
C VAL A 73 23.27 1.40 -3.51
N GLY A 74 23.35 1.17 -4.82
CA GLY A 74 22.19 1.16 -5.69
C GLY A 74 22.15 -0.01 -6.66
N VAL A 75 20.95 -0.39 -7.07
CA VAL A 75 20.71 -1.34 -8.16
C VAL A 75 19.73 -0.70 -9.13
N PHE A 76 20.13 -0.56 -10.39
CA PHE A 76 19.25 -0.13 -11.47
C PHE A 76 19.04 -1.32 -12.41
N ALA A 77 17.87 -1.93 -12.40
CA ALA A 77 17.58 -3.17 -13.12
C ALA A 77 16.09 -3.27 -13.51
N ASN A 78 15.69 -4.37 -14.12
CA ASN A 78 14.29 -4.67 -14.38
C ASN A 78 13.63 -5.34 -13.18
N GLY A 79 12.42 -4.92 -12.85
CA GLY A 79 11.57 -5.49 -11.81
C GLY A 79 10.29 -6.07 -12.39
N LYS A 80 9.76 -7.13 -11.79
CA LYS A 80 8.52 -7.80 -12.17
C LYS A 80 7.39 -7.41 -11.23
N PHE A 81 6.39 -6.72 -11.76
CA PHE A 81 5.19 -6.28 -11.05
C PHE A 81 3.97 -6.97 -11.67
N GLY A 82 3.57 -8.10 -11.09
CA GLY A 82 2.57 -9.00 -11.69
C GLY A 82 3.08 -9.59 -13.01
N THR A 83 2.38 -9.32 -14.11
CA THR A 83 2.79 -9.74 -15.47
C THR A 83 3.68 -8.73 -16.19
N LYS A 84 3.86 -7.52 -15.63
CA LYS A 84 4.64 -6.44 -16.26
C LYS A 84 6.08 -6.44 -15.79
N VAL A 85 6.98 -6.14 -16.71
CA VAL A 85 8.41 -5.91 -16.43
C VAL A 85 8.75 -4.46 -16.72
N SER A 86 9.29 -3.78 -15.72
CA SER A 86 9.55 -2.34 -15.74
C SER A 86 10.90 -2.01 -15.10
N PRO A 87 11.59 -0.95 -15.52
CA PRO A 87 12.79 -0.46 -14.84
C PRO A 87 12.49 -0.04 -13.39
N ILE A 88 13.41 -0.40 -12.50
CA ILE A 88 13.39 -0.09 -11.07
C ILE A 88 14.79 0.37 -10.64
N LEU A 89 14.82 1.41 -9.82
CA LEU A 89 16.01 1.86 -9.11
C LEU A 89 15.81 1.64 -7.61
N LEU A 90 16.69 0.84 -7.03
CA LEU A 90 16.78 0.62 -5.60
C LEU A 90 17.99 1.38 -5.07
N LEU A 91 17.84 2.09 -3.96
CA LEU A 91 18.92 2.83 -3.30
C LEU A 91 18.90 2.60 -1.78
N VAL A 92 20.08 2.45 -1.19
CA VAL A 92 20.27 2.42 0.27
C VAL A 92 21.41 3.37 0.63
N SER A 93 21.11 4.35 1.49
CA SER A 93 22.10 5.31 1.99
C SER A 93 22.72 4.83 3.29
N GLY A 94 24.04 4.98 3.43
CA GLY A 94 24.72 4.85 4.72
C GLY A 94 24.87 6.18 5.47
N MET A 95 24.52 7.30 4.83
CA MET A 95 24.66 8.65 5.38
C MET A 95 23.67 8.90 6.52
N GLU A 96 24.16 9.52 7.60
CA GLU A 96 23.36 9.93 8.77
C GLU A 96 22.33 11.01 8.44
N ASP A 97 22.67 11.92 7.53
CA ASP A 97 21.77 12.99 7.13
C ASP A 97 20.78 12.54 6.06
N TYR A 98 19.61 13.18 6.04
CA TYR A 98 18.62 12.96 5.00
C TYR A 98 19.09 13.57 3.69
N LEU A 99 19.02 12.80 2.61
CA LEU A 99 19.51 13.24 1.31
C LEU A 99 18.37 13.40 0.33
N ASP A 100 18.37 14.52 -0.37
CA ASP A 100 17.61 14.67 -1.60
C ASP A 100 18.58 14.70 -2.77
N TYR A 101 18.16 14.22 -3.92
CA TYR A 101 19.01 14.10 -5.10
C TYR A 101 18.28 14.44 -6.37
N TYR A 102 19.05 14.89 -7.35
CA TYR A 102 18.55 15.19 -8.67
C TYR A 102 18.94 14.06 -9.61
N LEU A 103 17.91 13.37 -10.10
CA LEU A 103 18.01 12.30 -11.07
C LEU A 103 17.47 12.73 -12.43
N ARG A 104 18.14 12.27 -13.49
CA ARG A 104 17.61 12.30 -14.86
C ARG A 104 17.57 10.90 -15.43
N ILE A 105 16.67 10.70 -16.38
CA ILE A 105 16.47 9.42 -17.08
C ILE A 105 16.63 9.61 -18.58
N LYS A 106 17.16 8.57 -19.24
CA LYS A 106 17.28 8.48 -20.69
C LYS A 106 16.28 7.45 -21.19
N ILE A 107 15.26 7.92 -21.91
CA ILE A 107 14.22 7.08 -22.54
C ILE A 107 14.65 6.81 -23.99
N PRO A 108 14.53 5.56 -24.50
CA PRO A 108 15.02 5.20 -25.84
C PRO A 108 14.52 6.12 -26.97
N SER A 109 13.24 6.49 -26.91
CA SER A 109 12.60 7.35 -27.93
C SER A 109 12.96 8.83 -27.85
N LYS A 110 13.83 9.23 -26.91
CA LYS A 110 14.13 10.64 -26.61
C LYS A 110 15.63 10.89 -26.67
N ASN A 111 16.04 11.90 -27.43
CA ASN A 111 17.46 12.20 -27.62
C ASN A 111 18.14 12.79 -26.37
N LYS A 112 17.39 13.46 -25.48
CA LYS A 112 17.92 14.13 -24.29
C LYS A 112 17.47 13.44 -23.00
N PHE A 113 18.32 13.53 -21.97
CA PHE A 113 17.95 13.19 -20.59
C PHE A 113 16.80 14.07 -20.10
N GLN A 114 15.83 13.47 -19.41
CA GLN A 114 14.69 14.16 -18.82
C GLN A 114 14.77 14.13 -17.31
N LYS A 115 14.29 15.19 -16.65
CA LYS A 115 14.15 15.22 -15.20
C LYS A 115 13.09 14.21 -14.78
N THR A 116 13.35 13.45 -13.73
CA THR A 116 12.35 12.61 -13.04
C THR A 116 12.13 13.13 -11.62
N SER A 117 11.04 12.69 -10.99
CA SER A 117 10.90 12.77 -9.54
C SER A 117 11.89 11.84 -8.86
N SER A 118 12.33 12.25 -7.66
CA SER A 118 13.16 11.47 -6.76
C SER A 118 12.51 11.41 -5.37
N ILE A 119 12.86 10.38 -4.61
CA ILE A 119 12.41 10.20 -3.22
C ILE A 119 13.62 10.39 -2.31
N SER A 120 13.48 11.20 -1.25
CA SER A 120 14.56 11.42 -0.28
C SER A 120 15.08 10.11 0.32
N LEU A 121 16.38 10.04 0.57
CA LEU A 121 17.05 8.89 1.16
C LEU A 121 17.26 9.10 2.65
N PHE A 122 17.05 8.02 3.41
CA PHE A 122 17.28 7.93 4.84
C PHE A 122 18.28 6.81 5.14
N LYS A 123 19.05 6.92 6.23
CA LYS A 123 20.06 5.92 6.60
C LYS A 123 19.43 4.53 6.71
N GLY A 124 19.97 3.57 5.95
CA GLY A 124 19.55 2.16 5.98
C GLY A 124 18.17 1.86 5.39
N VAL A 125 17.37 2.88 5.05
CA VAL A 125 16.05 2.70 4.42
C VAL A 125 16.23 2.43 2.93
N LYS A 126 15.52 1.44 2.42
CA LYS A 126 15.54 1.08 1.00
C LYS A 126 14.55 1.97 0.25
N SER A 127 15.05 2.85 -0.60
CA SER A 127 14.24 3.66 -1.51
C SER A 127 14.00 2.90 -2.82
N ILE A 128 12.80 3.05 -3.38
CA ILE A 128 12.38 2.40 -4.62
C ILE A 128 11.81 3.47 -5.56
N GLU A 129 12.43 3.63 -6.73
CA GLU A 129 11.83 4.34 -7.85
C GLU A 129 11.44 3.34 -8.94
N HIS A 130 10.25 3.52 -9.52
CA HIS A 130 9.70 2.67 -10.56
C HIS A 130 9.14 3.53 -11.69
N TRP A 131 9.39 3.10 -12.92
CA TRP A 131 8.87 3.78 -14.10
C TRP A 131 8.02 2.84 -14.96
N PRO A 132 6.81 3.24 -15.39
CA PRO A 132 5.94 2.40 -16.20
C PRO A 132 6.36 2.33 -17.69
N TYR A 133 7.56 2.79 -18.01
CA TYR A 133 8.11 2.86 -19.37
C TYR A 133 9.60 2.51 -19.36
N GLN A 134 10.14 2.18 -20.53
CA GLN A 134 11.53 1.77 -20.69
C GLN A 134 12.51 2.93 -20.46
N ILE A 135 13.62 2.62 -19.78
CA ILE A 135 14.71 3.54 -19.47
C ILE A 135 16.03 2.82 -19.77
N GLU A 136 16.92 3.49 -20.49
CA GLU A 136 18.24 2.95 -20.84
C GLU A 136 19.27 3.25 -19.76
N LYS A 137 19.25 4.51 -19.29
CA LYS A 137 20.22 5.03 -18.33
C LYS A 137 19.58 6.00 -17.36
N ILE A 138 20.20 6.11 -16.20
CA ILE A 138 19.94 7.18 -15.23
C ILE A 138 21.20 8.03 -15.07
N ALA A 139 21.03 9.28 -14.65
CA ALA A 139 22.13 10.20 -14.40
C ALA A 139 21.91 10.98 -13.10
N PHE A 140 22.78 10.77 -12.13
CA PHE A 140 22.82 11.55 -10.89
C PHE A 140 23.56 12.85 -11.16
N LYS A 141 22.95 13.99 -10.80
CA LYS A 141 23.55 15.31 -11.07
C LYS A 141 23.98 16.07 -9.82
N LYS A 142 23.25 15.90 -8.73
CA LYS A 142 23.47 16.62 -7.47
C LYS A 142 22.81 15.88 -6.32
N PHE A 143 23.44 15.91 -5.17
CA PHE A 143 22.85 15.59 -3.88
C PHE A 143 22.80 16.85 -3.01
N LYS A 144 21.86 16.91 -2.09
CA LYS A 144 21.80 17.94 -1.04
C LYS A 144 21.41 17.27 0.26
N ILE A 145 22.05 17.68 1.35
CA ILE A 145 21.56 17.37 2.69
C ILE A 145 20.29 18.19 2.90
N LEU A 146 19.22 17.51 3.26
CA LEU A 146 18.04 18.16 3.80
C LEU A 146 18.38 18.53 5.25
N PRO A 147 18.06 19.76 5.69
CA PRO A 147 18.24 20.10 7.09
C PRO A 147 17.52 19.04 7.92
N LYS A 148 18.17 18.57 8.98
CA LYS A 148 17.47 18.01 10.13
C LYS A 148 16.63 19.16 10.71
N GLN A 149 15.57 19.55 10.02
CA GLN A 149 14.44 20.16 10.70
C GLN A 149 14.13 19.20 11.84
N ASN A 150 13.57 19.70 12.94
CA ASN A 150 12.77 18.86 13.81
C ASN A 150 11.61 18.33 12.94
N ILE A 151 11.90 17.38 12.06
CA ILE A 151 11.07 16.23 11.84
C ILE A 151 11.07 15.63 13.25
N GLU A 152 10.25 16.20 14.14
CA GLU A 152 9.41 15.37 14.99
C GLU A 152 9.07 14.25 14.05
N ILE A 153 9.67 13.08 14.31
CA ILE A 153 9.37 11.88 13.57
C ILE A 153 7.87 11.99 13.37
N PHE A 154 7.40 12.16 12.13
CA PHE A 154 5.98 12.03 11.85
C PHE A 154 5.74 10.53 12.09
N GLN A 155 5.77 10.14 13.36
CA GLN A 155 4.95 9.10 13.88
C GLN A 155 3.59 9.67 13.53
N PHE A 156 3.07 9.24 12.39
CA PHE A 156 1.64 9.08 12.25
C PHE A 156 1.26 8.14 13.40
N LYS A 157 1.13 8.70 14.60
CA LYS A 157 0.32 8.11 15.64
C LYS A 157 -1.06 8.20 15.01
N GLU A 158 -1.57 7.06 14.54
CA GLU A 158 -2.97 6.94 14.18
C GLU A 158 -3.74 7.46 15.39
N LYS A 159 -4.30 8.67 15.23
CA LYS A 159 -5.13 9.29 16.24
C LYS A 159 -6.54 8.96 15.82
N ILE A 160 -7.19 8.21 16.68
CA ILE A 160 -8.60 7.96 16.58
C ILE A 160 -9.30 9.20 17.12
N ASP A 161 -9.96 9.95 16.24
CA ASP A 161 -10.81 11.06 16.62
C ASP A 161 -12.15 10.53 17.15
N SER A 162 -12.43 10.82 18.41
CA SER A 162 -13.64 10.38 19.12
C SER A 162 -14.75 11.43 19.13
N THR A 163 -14.59 12.57 18.44
CA THR A 163 -15.63 13.61 18.37
C THR A 163 -16.93 13.11 17.73
N CYS A 164 -16.82 12.11 16.85
CA CYS A 164 -17.94 11.43 16.23
C CYS A 164 -18.77 10.53 17.17
N ILE A 165 -18.29 10.23 18.39
CA ILE A 165 -19.04 9.48 19.42
C ILE A 165 -20.36 10.19 19.77
N LYS A 166 -20.43 11.52 19.64
CA LYS A 166 -21.66 12.29 19.91
C LYS A 166 -22.79 11.98 18.94
N ASN A 167 -22.49 11.37 17.79
CA ASN A 167 -23.49 10.91 16.83
C ASN A 167 -23.88 9.46 17.17
N SER A 168 -25.10 9.26 17.67
CA SER A 168 -25.61 7.93 18.01
C SER A 168 -25.68 6.97 16.82
N ALA A 169 -25.71 7.47 15.59
CA ALA A 169 -25.64 6.66 14.36
C ALA A 169 -24.21 6.25 13.97
N LYS A 170 -23.20 6.58 14.79
CA LYS A 170 -21.80 6.23 14.57
C LYS A 170 -21.17 5.49 15.75
N THR A 171 -21.95 5.04 16.74
CA THR A 171 -21.38 4.26 17.86
C THR A 171 -21.12 2.81 17.45
N ILE A 172 -20.28 2.11 18.21
CA ILE A 172 -20.00 0.68 18.01
C ILE A 172 -21.30 -0.13 18.08
N GLU A 173 -22.17 0.14 19.05
CA GLU A 173 -23.42 -0.59 19.26
C GLU A 173 -24.38 -0.42 18.06
N PHE A 174 -24.42 0.78 17.48
CA PHE A 174 -25.17 1.03 16.25
C PHE A 174 -24.55 0.24 15.09
N GLY A 175 -23.23 0.30 14.90
CA GLY A 175 -22.52 -0.45 13.87
C GLY A 175 -22.74 -1.96 13.96
N GLU A 176 -22.71 -2.51 15.16
CA GLU A 176 -23.02 -3.91 15.47
C GLU A 176 -24.47 -4.29 15.13
N LYS A 177 -25.43 -3.49 15.58
CA LYS A 177 -26.85 -3.67 15.26
C LYS A 177 -27.06 -3.67 13.74
N GLU A 178 -26.48 -2.70 13.03
CA GLU A 178 -26.62 -2.60 11.58
C GLU A 178 -25.88 -3.72 10.86
N PHE A 179 -24.69 -4.14 11.31
CA PHE A 179 -24.04 -5.33 10.76
C PHE A 179 -24.93 -6.56 10.88
N LYS A 180 -25.53 -6.81 12.05
CA LYS A 180 -26.40 -7.96 12.26
C LYS A 180 -27.64 -7.92 11.36
N ALA A 181 -28.27 -6.75 11.23
CA ALA A 181 -29.42 -6.57 10.35
C ALA A 181 -29.05 -6.78 8.88
N HIS A 182 -27.95 -6.18 8.44
CA HIS A 182 -27.43 -6.28 7.08
C HIS A 182 -27.02 -7.71 6.72
N LEU A 183 -26.29 -8.40 7.58
CA LEU A 183 -25.90 -9.79 7.38
C LEU A 183 -27.12 -10.71 7.28
N LYS A 184 -28.11 -10.52 8.16
CA LYS A 184 -29.36 -11.28 8.11
C LYS A 184 -30.12 -11.04 6.80
N LEU A 185 -30.16 -9.80 6.32
CA LEU A 185 -30.74 -9.45 5.04
C LEU A 185 -30.00 -10.16 3.89
N ALA A 186 -28.68 -10.03 3.81
CA ALA A 186 -27.87 -10.68 2.77
C ALA A 186 -28.05 -12.21 2.75
N ILE A 187 -28.02 -12.87 3.92
CA ILE A 187 -28.25 -14.31 4.04
C ILE A 187 -29.66 -14.68 3.58
N SER A 188 -30.68 -13.90 3.96
CA SER A 188 -32.06 -14.11 3.52
C SER A 188 -32.19 -13.99 2.00
N GLU A 189 -31.56 -13.00 1.39
CA GLU A 189 -31.58 -12.81 -0.06
C GLU A 189 -30.90 -13.96 -0.79
N PHE A 190 -29.71 -14.38 -0.35
CA PHE A 190 -29.05 -15.57 -0.90
C PHE A 190 -29.89 -16.85 -0.74
N HIS A 191 -30.68 -16.95 0.33
CA HIS A 191 -31.53 -18.11 0.54
C HIS A 191 -32.75 -18.12 -0.37
N ASN A 192 -33.51 -17.02 -0.36
CA ASN A 192 -34.88 -16.97 -0.87
C ASN A 192 -34.98 -16.51 -2.33
N ASN A 193 -33.99 -15.76 -2.82
CA ASN A 193 -34.06 -15.14 -4.14
C ASN A 193 -33.03 -15.77 -5.09
N LYS A 194 -33.51 -16.25 -6.25
CA LYS A 194 -32.63 -16.69 -7.33
C LYS A 194 -31.80 -15.52 -7.90
N ASN A 195 -32.39 -14.32 -7.85
CA ASN A 195 -31.78 -13.07 -8.27
C ASN A 195 -31.65 -12.14 -7.05
N PHE A 196 -30.48 -12.14 -6.42
CA PHE A 196 -30.17 -11.18 -5.37
C PHE A 196 -29.73 -9.87 -6.02
N GLU A 197 -30.66 -8.93 -6.19
CA GLU A 197 -30.41 -7.71 -6.96
C GLU A 197 -29.59 -6.67 -6.18
N LEU A 198 -28.65 -6.01 -6.88
CA LEU A 198 -27.82 -4.94 -6.31
C LEU A 198 -28.64 -3.77 -5.77
N GLY A 199 -29.74 -3.39 -6.46
CA GLY A 199 -30.57 -2.25 -6.09
C GLY A 199 -31.07 -2.33 -4.65
N LYS A 200 -31.44 -3.52 -4.19
CA LYS A 200 -31.92 -3.76 -2.82
C LYS A 200 -30.88 -3.46 -1.76
N MET A 201 -29.62 -3.78 -2.03
CA MET A 201 -28.52 -3.47 -1.10
C MET A 201 -28.15 -1.99 -1.16
N THR A 202 -28.21 -1.37 -2.34
CA THR A 202 -28.04 0.08 -2.46
C THR A 202 -29.13 0.84 -1.69
N GLU A 203 -30.39 0.41 -1.75
CA GLU A 203 -31.48 0.99 -0.95
C GLU A 203 -31.23 0.84 0.56
N TYR A 204 -30.78 -0.34 0.99
CA TYR A 204 -30.43 -0.56 2.39
C TYR A 204 -29.31 0.39 2.85
N GLU A 205 -28.21 0.48 2.10
CA GLU A 205 -27.08 1.35 2.43
C GLU A 205 -27.48 2.84 2.45
N ASN A 206 -28.34 3.27 1.53
CA ASN A 206 -28.90 4.63 1.54
C ASN A 206 -29.77 4.88 2.78
N SER A 207 -30.57 3.90 3.21
CA SER A 207 -31.48 4.04 4.37
C SER A 207 -30.76 4.27 5.69
N ILE A 208 -29.50 3.84 5.78
CA ILE A 208 -28.64 4.00 6.96
C ILE A 208 -27.57 5.09 6.76
N ASN A 209 -27.66 5.86 5.69
CA ASN A 209 -26.73 6.95 5.33
C ASN A 209 -25.26 6.52 5.22
N SER A 210 -25.02 5.32 4.67
CA SER A 210 -23.66 4.92 4.31
C SER A 210 -23.12 5.73 3.14
N GLU A 211 -21.80 5.93 3.10
CA GLU A 211 -21.13 6.72 2.06
C GLU A 211 -20.66 5.83 0.91
N ASP A 212 -21.04 6.13 -0.34
CA ASP A 212 -20.53 5.41 -1.52
C ASP A 212 -19.04 5.76 -1.73
N VAL A 213 -18.17 4.78 -1.53
CA VAL A 213 -16.71 4.86 -1.71
C VAL A 213 -16.22 3.93 -2.82
N SER A 214 -17.08 3.64 -3.79
CA SER A 214 -16.77 2.76 -4.92
C SER A 214 -15.60 3.30 -5.75
N LEU A 215 -14.63 2.44 -6.05
CA LEU A 215 -13.40 2.83 -6.76
C LEU A 215 -13.57 3.14 -8.25
N GLY A 216 -14.75 2.88 -8.82
CA GLY A 216 -15.01 3.08 -10.25
C GLY A 216 -14.30 2.09 -11.19
N HIS A 217 -13.54 1.13 -10.67
CA HIS A 217 -12.90 0.05 -11.42
C HIS A 217 -13.04 -1.30 -10.69
N PHE A 218 -12.90 -2.39 -11.44
CA PHE A 218 -12.97 -3.74 -10.87
C PHE A 218 -11.71 -4.04 -10.06
N TRP A 219 -11.92 -4.55 -8.85
CA TRP A 219 -10.89 -5.18 -8.03
C TRP A 219 -11.35 -6.62 -7.75
N THR A 220 -10.41 -7.57 -7.87
CA THR A 220 -10.75 -9.00 -7.92
C THR A 220 -10.94 -9.60 -6.54
N LEU A 221 -11.79 -10.63 -6.46
CA LEU A 221 -11.79 -11.60 -5.37
C LEU A 221 -10.73 -12.66 -5.67
N GLY A 222 -10.01 -13.12 -4.65
CA GLY A 222 -9.15 -14.28 -4.79
C GLY A 222 -9.98 -15.55 -4.91
N GLU A 223 -9.57 -16.48 -5.77
CA GLU A 223 -10.26 -17.78 -5.96
C GLU A 223 -10.35 -18.58 -4.66
N GLY A 224 -9.38 -18.42 -3.75
CA GLY A 224 -9.42 -19.02 -2.42
C GLY A 224 -10.50 -18.45 -1.49
N ILE A 225 -11.14 -17.33 -1.84
CA ILE A 225 -12.25 -16.71 -1.11
C ILE A 225 -13.57 -17.07 -1.80
N TYR A 226 -13.64 -16.83 -3.11
CA TYR A 226 -14.78 -17.15 -3.97
C TYR A 226 -14.28 -17.83 -5.24
N PRO A 227 -14.46 -19.16 -5.39
CA PRO A 227 -13.94 -19.92 -6.53
C PRO A 227 -14.50 -19.47 -7.88
N ASN A 228 -15.75 -18.95 -7.91
CA ASN A 228 -16.44 -18.57 -9.14
C ASN A 228 -16.53 -19.72 -10.16
N GLU A 229 -16.93 -20.91 -9.72
CA GLU A 229 -16.97 -22.13 -10.56
C GLU A 229 -17.83 -21.95 -11.83
N LYS A 230 -18.84 -21.07 -11.76
CA LYS A 230 -19.76 -20.75 -12.86
C LYS A 230 -19.22 -19.70 -13.84
N GLY A 231 -18.02 -19.16 -13.61
CA GLY A 231 -17.36 -18.22 -14.53
C GLY A 231 -18.11 -16.90 -14.70
N PHE A 232 -18.73 -16.37 -13.64
CA PHE A 232 -19.48 -15.12 -13.70
C PHE A 232 -18.58 -13.94 -14.09
N LYS A 233 -19.08 -13.09 -15.00
CA LYS A 233 -18.45 -11.82 -15.36
C LYS A 233 -18.93 -10.71 -14.43
N PHE A 234 -18.03 -10.21 -13.60
CA PHE A 234 -18.34 -9.16 -12.62
C PHE A 234 -18.32 -7.76 -13.25
N GLY A 235 -19.18 -6.87 -12.72
CA GLY A 235 -19.05 -5.43 -12.89
C GLY A 235 -18.14 -4.82 -11.83
N ASN A 236 -17.97 -3.50 -11.85
CA ASN A 236 -17.22 -2.79 -10.81
C ASN A 236 -17.96 -2.90 -9.47
N PRO A 237 -17.37 -3.47 -8.40
CA PRO A 237 -18.05 -3.64 -7.13
C PRO A 237 -18.53 -2.30 -6.57
N LYS A 238 -19.68 -2.34 -5.90
CA LYS A 238 -20.16 -1.19 -5.13
C LYS A 238 -19.70 -1.31 -3.70
N SER A 239 -19.12 -0.25 -3.15
CA SER A 239 -18.56 -0.23 -1.80
C SER A 239 -19.11 0.93 -1.00
N TYR A 240 -19.52 0.67 0.23
CA TYR A 240 -20.12 1.66 1.12
C TYR A 240 -19.36 1.70 2.43
N ARG A 241 -18.99 2.91 2.87
CA ARG A 241 -18.26 3.17 4.10
C ARG A 241 -19.22 3.58 5.21
N ARG A 242 -18.93 3.09 6.43
CA ARG A 242 -19.54 3.47 7.69
C ARG A 242 -18.47 3.65 8.74
N ILE A 243 -18.66 4.62 9.63
CA ILE A 243 -17.75 4.87 10.74
C ILE A 243 -18.41 4.32 12.01
N GLU A 244 -17.70 3.43 12.71
CA GLU A 244 -18.07 2.94 14.03
C GLU A 244 -17.05 3.50 15.04
N CYS A 245 -17.37 4.69 15.51
CA CYS A 245 -16.52 5.45 16.40
C CYS A 245 -16.36 4.77 17.76
N PRO A 246 -15.16 4.85 18.36
CA PRO A 246 -14.00 5.55 17.82
C PRO A 246 -13.12 4.64 16.93
N TYR A 247 -13.24 3.31 16.98
CA TYR A 247 -12.17 2.44 16.48
C TYR A 247 -12.24 2.02 15.01
N PHE A 248 -13.43 1.91 14.41
CA PHE A 248 -13.56 1.16 13.15
C PHE A 248 -14.07 2.01 11.99
N GLU A 249 -13.42 1.86 10.86
CA GLU A 249 -14.00 2.14 9.55
C GLU A 249 -14.53 0.81 8.98
N GLY A 250 -15.85 0.70 8.93
CA GLY A 250 -16.55 -0.43 8.34
C GLY A 250 -16.81 -0.20 6.85
N LYS A 251 -16.63 -1.23 6.03
CA LYS A 251 -16.90 -1.19 4.59
C LYS A 251 -17.69 -2.41 4.14
N SER A 252 -18.88 -2.20 3.60
CA SER A 252 -19.62 -3.23 2.86
C SER A 252 -19.19 -3.19 1.40
N SER A 253 -19.09 -4.32 0.71
CA SER A 253 -18.92 -4.34 -0.75
C SER A 253 -19.72 -5.45 -1.41
N TYR A 254 -20.22 -5.15 -2.60
CA TYR A 254 -21.12 -6.02 -3.36
C TYR A 254 -20.51 -6.37 -4.71
N PHE A 255 -20.25 -7.66 -4.91
CA PHE A 255 -19.73 -8.19 -6.16
C PHE A 255 -20.88 -8.76 -6.96
N TYR A 256 -21.19 -8.12 -8.07
CA TYR A 256 -22.36 -8.43 -8.87
C TYR A 256 -22.00 -8.68 -10.33
N THR A 257 -22.81 -9.50 -11.00
CA THR A 257 -22.70 -9.80 -12.42
C THR A 257 -22.98 -8.57 -13.28
N LYS A 258 -22.16 -8.34 -14.30
CA LYS A 258 -22.22 -7.13 -15.13
C LYS A 258 -23.59 -6.94 -15.82
N GLU A 259 -24.18 -8.04 -16.28
CA GLU A 259 -25.38 -8.06 -17.13
C GLU A 259 -26.66 -7.80 -16.35
N ASN A 260 -26.95 -8.63 -15.35
CA ASN A 260 -28.21 -8.59 -14.60
C ASN A 260 -28.09 -8.01 -13.18
N LYS A 261 -26.91 -7.50 -12.80
CA LYS A 261 -26.68 -6.85 -11.48
C LYS A 261 -27.02 -7.75 -10.29
N ASN A 262 -26.90 -9.06 -10.45
CA ASN A 262 -27.10 -10.02 -9.38
C ASN A 262 -25.84 -10.13 -8.51
N ILE A 263 -25.97 -9.85 -7.23
CA ILE A 263 -24.94 -10.04 -6.22
C ILE A 263 -24.62 -11.53 -6.10
N LYS A 264 -23.33 -11.85 -6.17
CA LYS A 264 -22.78 -13.19 -5.91
C LYS A 264 -22.03 -13.25 -4.59
N VAL A 265 -21.40 -12.15 -4.19
CA VAL A 265 -20.66 -12.05 -2.94
C VAL A 265 -20.97 -10.72 -2.26
N VAL A 266 -21.24 -10.78 -0.96
CA VAL A 266 -21.26 -9.63 -0.05
C VAL A 266 -20.02 -9.74 0.83
N SER A 267 -19.25 -8.66 0.93
CA SER A 267 -18.12 -8.59 1.86
C SER A 267 -18.32 -7.48 2.88
N PHE A 268 -17.90 -7.72 4.10
CA PHE A 268 -17.80 -6.74 5.17
C PHE A 268 -16.34 -6.65 5.61
N ASN A 269 -15.79 -5.45 5.68
CA ASN A 269 -14.45 -5.19 6.18
C ASN A 269 -14.50 -4.21 7.36
N TRP A 270 -13.63 -4.39 8.32
CA TRP A 270 -13.37 -3.41 9.38
C TRP A 270 -11.87 -3.18 9.46
N GLU A 271 -11.48 -1.91 9.38
CA GLU A 271 -10.11 -1.44 9.55
C GLU A 271 -10.07 -0.28 10.56
N THR A 272 -8.90 0.08 11.06
CA THR A 272 -8.78 1.19 12.03
C THR A 272 -9.30 2.48 11.42
N PHE A 273 -10.23 3.15 12.11
CA PHE A 273 -10.68 4.49 11.74
C PHE A 273 -9.54 5.51 11.93
N LYS A 274 -9.26 6.29 10.88
CA LYS A 274 -8.24 7.35 10.91
C LYS A 274 -8.85 8.63 10.38
N GLU A 275 -9.12 9.59 11.27
CA GLU A 275 -9.45 10.95 10.83
C GLU A 275 -8.16 11.65 10.39
N SER A 276 -8.26 12.50 9.36
CA SER A 276 -7.14 13.04 8.56
C SER A 276 -5.93 13.58 9.36
N ASN A 277 -4.77 13.66 8.68
CA ASN A 277 -3.42 13.97 9.19
C ASN A 277 -3.21 15.31 9.96
N PHE A 278 -4.25 16.05 10.34
CA PHE A 278 -4.13 17.33 11.06
C PHE A 278 -5.23 17.49 12.14
N GLY A 279 -5.01 16.90 13.32
CA GLY A 279 -5.90 17.04 14.49
C GLY A 279 -5.20 16.67 15.81
N ILE A 280 -5.53 17.39 16.89
CA ILE A 280 -4.91 17.26 18.23
C ILE A 280 -5.89 16.60 19.22
N ASN A 281 -5.40 15.51 19.87
CA ASN A 281 -5.83 14.80 21.12
C ASN A 281 -7.07 13.87 21.16
N PRO A 282 -7.13 12.85 22.06
CA PRO A 282 -6.11 12.27 22.97
C PRO A 282 -5.73 10.80 22.64
N GLU A 283 -4.73 10.25 23.34
CA GLU A 283 -4.20 8.89 23.17
C GLU A 283 -5.22 7.79 23.54
N ILE A 284 -5.70 7.06 22.53
CA ILE A 284 -6.42 5.79 22.68
C ILE A 284 -5.55 4.70 22.03
N LYS A 285 -4.33 4.50 22.55
CA LYS A 285 -3.36 3.56 21.96
C LYS A 285 -3.36 2.18 22.62
N ASN A 286 -3.94 2.05 23.81
CA ASN A 286 -3.75 0.88 24.65
C ASN A 286 -4.83 -0.19 24.50
N ASP A 287 -5.94 0.05 23.80
CA ASP A 287 -7.08 -0.86 23.69
C ASP A 287 -7.50 -1.21 22.25
N VAL A 288 -6.91 -0.64 21.20
CA VAL A 288 -7.34 -0.90 19.80
C VAL A 288 -7.35 -2.40 19.48
N ASN A 289 -6.28 -3.12 19.84
CA ASN A 289 -6.21 -4.57 19.61
C ASN A 289 -7.29 -5.33 20.41
N GLU A 290 -7.56 -4.90 21.65
CA GLU A 290 -8.63 -5.45 22.48
C GLU A 290 -10.00 -5.22 21.83
N LYS A 291 -10.25 -4.01 21.29
CA LYS A 291 -11.48 -3.68 20.57
C LYS A 291 -11.64 -4.45 19.28
N PHE A 292 -10.56 -4.67 18.53
CA PHE A 292 -10.60 -5.57 17.38
C PHE A 292 -10.90 -7.02 17.77
N ASN A 293 -10.38 -7.50 18.90
CA ASN A 293 -10.73 -8.83 19.42
C ASN A 293 -12.20 -8.90 19.85
N GLU A 294 -12.72 -7.90 20.58
CA GLU A 294 -14.14 -7.79 20.93
C GLU A 294 -15.02 -7.80 19.67
N LYS A 295 -14.66 -7.02 18.66
CA LYS A 295 -15.38 -6.94 17.38
C LYS A 295 -15.35 -8.26 16.63
N PHE A 296 -14.20 -8.92 16.60
CA PHE A 296 -14.05 -10.25 16.00
C PHE A 296 -14.96 -11.28 16.67
N GLU A 297 -14.95 -11.34 18.00
CA GLU A 297 -15.80 -12.25 18.78
C GLU A 297 -17.29 -11.94 18.56
N TYR A 298 -17.67 -10.67 18.48
CA TYR A 298 -19.03 -10.26 18.15
C TYR A 298 -19.46 -10.75 16.76
N ILE A 299 -18.61 -10.56 15.74
CA ILE A 299 -18.87 -11.02 14.38
C ILE A 299 -18.98 -12.54 14.35
N LEU A 300 -18.02 -13.23 14.97
CA LEU A 300 -17.99 -14.70 15.07
C LEU A 300 -19.28 -15.24 15.68
N LYS A 301 -19.70 -14.70 16.84
CA LYS A 301 -20.95 -15.09 17.50
C LYS A 301 -22.17 -14.81 16.63
N THR A 302 -22.18 -13.67 15.93
CA THR A 302 -23.29 -13.28 15.05
C THR A 302 -23.40 -14.23 13.85
N VAL A 303 -22.28 -14.54 13.18
CA VAL A 303 -22.24 -15.49 12.07
C VAL A 303 -22.65 -16.88 12.54
N ASN A 304 -22.14 -17.34 13.68
CA ASN A 304 -22.51 -18.63 14.27
C ASN A 304 -24.02 -18.72 14.56
N SER A 305 -24.63 -17.63 15.05
CA SER A 305 -26.07 -17.60 15.31
C SER A 305 -26.94 -17.68 14.04
N LEU A 306 -26.39 -17.32 12.88
CA LEU A 306 -27.11 -17.29 11.61
C LEU A 306 -26.82 -18.50 10.70
N LEU A 307 -25.59 -19.04 10.76
CA LEU A 307 -25.12 -20.11 9.88
C LEU A 307 -24.82 -21.43 10.60
N GLY A 308 -24.83 -21.45 11.94
CA GLY A 308 -24.43 -22.59 12.76
C GLY A 308 -22.92 -22.64 13.00
N ASN A 309 -22.41 -23.81 13.34
CA ASN A 309 -21.00 -23.99 13.66
C ASN A 309 -20.11 -23.92 12.40
N PRO A 310 -18.87 -23.41 12.52
CA PRO A 310 -17.93 -23.39 11.41
C PRO A 310 -17.51 -24.82 11.02
N ILE A 311 -17.18 -25.00 9.74
CA ILE A 311 -16.60 -26.23 9.20
C ILE A 311 -15.07 -26.25 9.31
N GLU A 312 -14.46 -25.08 9.50
CA GLU A 312 -13.02 -24.88 9.59
C GLU A 312 -12.74 -23.67 10.46
N ASN A 313 -11.76 -23.78 11.37
CA ASN A 313 -11.24 -22.69 12.19
C ASN A 313 -9.74 -22.90 12.38
N ILE A 314 -8.94 -22.15 11.64
CA ILE A 314 -7.47 -22.30 11.59
C ILE A 314 -6.83 -21.00 12.07
N THR A 315 -5.85 -21.14 12.96
CA THR A 315 -4.92 -20.06 13.31
C THR A 315 -3.57 -20.38 12.68
N GLU A 316 -3.09 -19.51 11.80
CA GLU A 316 -1.79 -19.66 11.15
C GLU A 316 -0.64 -19.20 12.05
N GLU A 317 0.60 -19.62 11.75
CA GLU A 317 1.79 -19.18 12.47
C GLU A 317 1.97 -17.65 12.48
N SER A 318 1.42 -16.98 11.46
CA SER A 318 1.40 -15.51 11.35
C SER A 318 0.48 -14.83 12.37
N GLY A 319 -0.34 -15.59 13.11
CA GLY A 319 -1.42 -15.09 13.97
C GLY A 319 -2.72 -14.80 13.22
N GLN A 320 -2.77 -15.04 11.90
CA GLN A 320 -3.99 -14.87 11.13
C GLN A 320 -5.00 -15.98 11.46
N ILE A 321 -6.24 -15.60 11.78
CA ILE A 321 -7.35 -16.55 12.00
C ILE A 321 -8.22 -16.62 10.75
N LYS A 322 -8.57 -17.84 10.33
CA LYS A 322 -9.37 -18.16 9.16
C LYS A 322 -10.52 -19.08 9.59
N ILE A 323 -11.76 -18.61 9.45
CA ILE A 323 -12.95 -19.38 9.85
C ILE A 323 -13.91 -19.50 8.68
N ARG A 324 -14.36 -20.72 8.37
CA ARG A 324 -15.30 -20.99 7.28
C ARG A 324 -16.59 -21.61 7.79
N TRP A 325 -17.69 -21.23 7.15
CA TRP A 325 -19.01 -21.83 7.32
C TRP A 325 -19.55 -22.31 5.99
N LYS A 326 -20.33 -23.39 6.06
CA LYS A 326 -21.25 -23.79 5.01
C LYS A 326 -22.51 -24.32 5.67
N ASN A 327 -23.60 -23.57 5.58
CA ASN A 327 -24.86 -24.03 6.16
C ASN A 327 -25.57 -25.04 5.25
N GLN A 328 -26.61 -25.69 5.77
CA GLN A 328 -27.41 -26.67 5.02
C GLN A 328 -28.11 -26.08 3.79
N LYS A 329 -28.24 -24.74 3.71
CA LYS A 329 -28.86 -24.00 2.61
C LYS A 329 -27.85 -23.64 1.50
N GLY A 330 -26.60 -24.10 1.62
CA GLY A 330 -25.53 -23.86 0.66
C GLY A 330 -24.92 -22.46 0.72
N ILE A 331 -25.20 -21.69 1.77
CA ILE A 331 -24.59 -20.37 2.00
C ILE A 331 -23.24 -20.60 2.66
N ASN A 332 -22.21 -20.02 2.05
CA ASN A 332 -20.85 -20.03 2.54
C ASN A 332 -20.53 -18.69 3.20
N ALA A 333 -19.73 -18.74 4.26
CA ALA A 333 -19.10 -17.55 4.80
C ALA A 333 -17.63 -17.81 5.11
N TYR A 334 -16.80 -16.78 4.98
CA TYR A 334 -15.38 -16.84 5.27
C TYR A 334 -14.93 -15.59 6.02
N LEU A 335 -14.55 -15.76 7.29
CA LEU A 335 -14.05 -14.72 8.17
C LEU A 335 -12.53 -14.81 8.29
N PHE A 336 -11.88 -13.66 8.20
CA PHE A 336 -10.45 -13.47 8.42
C PHE A 336 -10.24 -12.46 9.53
N ASN A 337 -9.35 -12.77 10.48
CA ASN A 337 -8.75 -11.80 11.39
C ASN A 337 -7.26 -11.71 11.08
N PHE A 338 -6.79 -10.54 10.67
CA PHE A 338 -5.40 -10.31 10.28
C PHE A 338 -4.51 -9.89 11.44
N GLY A 339 -4.93 -10.06 12.70
CA GLY A 339 -4.15 -9.98 13.95
C GLY A 339 -3.17 -8.79 14.05
N ASN A 340 -2.05 -8.90 13.35
CA ASN A 340 -1.01 -7.88 13.23
C ASN A 340 -1.44 -6.59 12.52
N TYR A 341 -2.57 -6.57 11.81
CA TYR A 341 -2.99 -5.45 10.95
C TYR A 341 -4.30 -4.76 11.37
N ASN A 342 -4.89 -5.11 12.52
CA ASN A 342 -6.19 -4.57 12.97
C ASN A 342 -7.20 -4.50 11.82
N GLU A 343 -7.41 -5.66 11.20
CA GLU A 343 -8.29 -5.80 10.05
C GLU A 343 -9.09 -7.11 10.14
N ILE A 344 -10.40 -7.00 9.93
CA ILE A 344 -11.34 -8.12 9.94
C ILE A 344 -12.12 -8.12 8.65
N ARG A 345 -12.12 -9.25 7.92
CA ARG A 345 -12.87 -9.39 6.66
C ARG A 345 -13.81 -10.57 6.72
N LEU A 346 -15.09 -10.35 6.43
CA LEU A 346 -16.10 -11.38 6.27
C LEU A 346 -16.61 -11.38 4.82
N TYR A 347 -16.60 -12.54 4.18
CA TYR A 347 -17.22 -12.76 2.88
C TYR A 347 -18.39 -13.71 3.04
N VAL A 348 -19.51 -13.42 2.37
CA VAL A 348 -20.73 -14.25 2.38
C VAL A 348 -21.21 -14.41 0.95
N TYR A 349 -21.46 -15.65 0.54
CA TYR A 349 -21.86 -15.97 -0.82
C TYR A 349 -22.63 -17.29 -0.91
N LYS A 350 -23.22 -17.51 -2.07
CA LYS A 350 -23.86 -18.77 -2.45
C LYS A 350 -23.53 -19.05 -3.90
N GLU A 351 -23.03 -20.26 -4.18
CA GLU A 351 -22.60 -20.66 -5.53
C GLU A 351 -23.77 -20.81 -6.52
#